data_AF-A0A847KXI7-F1
#
_entry.id   AF-A0A847KXI7-F1
#
_cell.length_a   1.000
_cell.length_b   1.000
_cell.length_c   1.000
_cell.angle_alpha   90.00
_cell.angle_beta   90.00
_cell.angle_gamma   90.00
#
_symmetry.space_group_name_H-M   'P 1'
#
loop_
_entity.id
_entity.type
_entity.pdbx_description
1 polymer ?
#
loop_
_entity_poly.entity_id
_entity_poly.type
_entity_poly.pdbx_seq_one_letter_code
_entity_poly.pdbx_strand_id
1 'polypeptide(L)'
;MKNNDIYRNYNPDILETIANLSNDEVFTPPKLANEILDLLPKEIWSDSTITFLDPAVKTGIFLREITRRLIDGLADQIPDLQERVNHILTKQVFGIGITELTTLMARRTVYCSMYANGPYSICTEFDDEKGNIIFPDTEHTWDKNGRCEYCGANKDSYGGGANRESYAYPFIHDN
;
A
#
# COMPACT_ATOMS: atom_id res chain seq x y z
N MET A 1 -6.63 -50.79 -12.54
CA MET A 1 -6.80 -50.00 -11.30
C MET A 1 -6.00 -48.73 -11.45
N LYS A 2 -6.68 -47.58 -11.51
CA LYS A 2 -6.07 -46.24 -11.60
C LYS A 2 -5.75 -45.81 -10.17
N ASN A 3 -4.47 -45.59 -9.85
CA ASN A 3 -4.09 -44.83 -8.65
C ASN A 3 -3.86 -43.39 -9.10
N ASN A 4 -4.63 -42.49 -8.51
CA ASN A 4 -4.66 -41.06 -8.79
C ASN A 4 -3.37 -40.37 -8.32
N ASP A 5 -2.73 -39.64 -9.23
CA ASP A 5 -1.84 -38.54 -8.91
C ASP A 5 -2.67 -37.38 -8.31
N ILE A 6 -2.64 -37.22 -6.98
CA ILE A 6 -3.35 -36.12 -6.26
C ILE A 6 -2.38 -35.00 -5.84
N TYR A 7 -1.14 -34.97 -6.33
CA TYR A 7 -0.30 -33.78 -6.20
C TYR A 7 -0.68 -32.77 -7.29
N ARG A 8 -1.87 -32.17 -7.10
CA ARG A 8 -2.24 -30.94 -7.78
C ARG A 8 -1.14 -29.94 -7.48
N ASN A 9 -0.52 -29.41 -8.53
CA ASN A 9 0.55 -28.42 -8.49
C ASN A 9 -0.02 -27.10 -7.93
N TYR A 10 -0.31 -27.05 -6.62
CA TYR A 10 -0.77 -25.84 -5.94
C TYR A 10 0.48 -24.99 -5.69
N ASN A 11 0.65 -23.96 -6.50
CA ASN A 11 1.63 -22.91 -6.25
C ASN A 11 0.91 -21.79 -5.49
N PRO A 12 0.88 -21.81 -4.15
CA PRO A 12 0.22 -20.77 -3.37
C PRO A 12 0.82 -19.40 -3.71
N ASP A 13 0.00 -18.36 -3.76
CA ASP A 13 0.51 -16.98 -3.79
C ASP A 13 1.44 -16.82 -2.57
N ILE A 14 2.63 -16.25 -2.77
CA ILE A 14 3.59 -16.08 -1.68
C ILE A 14 3.00 -15.27 -0.54
N LEU A 15 2.06 -14.36 -0.82
CA LEU A 15 1.32 -13.60 0.19
C LEU A 15 0.34 -14.47 0.96
N GLU A 16 -0.30 -15.47 0.33
CA GLU A 16 -1.09 -16.49 1.06
C GLU A 16 -0.19 -17.32 1.98
N THR A 17 1.02 -17.64 1.52
CA THR A 17 1.98 -18.41 2.32
C THR A 17 2.44 -17.59 3.54
N ILE A 18 2.77 -16.31 3.35
CA ILE A 18 3.19 -15.41 4.43
C ILE A 18 2.06 -15.14 5.43
N ALA A 19 0.82 -14.96 4.96
CA ALA A 19 -0.35 -14.74 5.83
C ALA A 19 -0.57 -15.89 6.83
N ASN A 20 -0.22 -17.12 6.44
CA ASN A 20 -0.35 -18.29 7.31
C ASN A 20 0.83 -18.49 8.28
N LEU A 21 1.92 -17.72 8.13
CA LEU A 21 3.15 -17.86 8.93
C LEU A 21 3.30 -16.82 10.04
N SER A 22 2.53 -15.73 9.99
CA SER A 22 2.62 -14.64 10.96
C SER A 22 1.49 -14.72 12.00
N ASN A 23 1.87 -14.73 13.29
CA ASN A 23 0.90 -14.64 14.39
C ASN A 23 0.58 -13.19 14.79
N ASP A 24 1.49 -12.24 14.51
CA ASP A 24 1.38 -10.84 14.96
C ASP A 24 0.97 -9.87 13.84
N GLU A 25 1.05 -10.28 12.57
CA GLU A 25 0.62 -9.49 11.41
C GLU A 25 -0.46 -10.23 10.62
N VAL A 26 -1.68 -9.70 10.62
CA VAL A 26 -2.81 -10.26 9.87
C VAL A 26 -2.84 -9.63 8.48
N PHE A 27 -2.44 -10.38 7.47
CA PHE A 27 -2.50 -9.95 6.08
C PHE A 27 -3.85 -10.33 5.44
N THR A 28 -4.39 -9.43 4.61
CA THR A 28 -5.61 -9.72 3.85
C THR A 28 -5.27 -10.72 2.73
N PRO A 29 -5.93 -11.89 2.65
CA PRO A 29 -5.71 -12.83 1.56
C PRO A 29 -6.10 -12.21 0.21
N PRO A 30 -5.42 -12.56 -0.91
CA PRO A 30 -5.74 -12.03 -2.24
C PRO A 30 -7.20 -12.22 -2.64
N LYS A 31 -7.79 -13.36 -2.29
CA LYS A 31 -9.21 -13.65 -2.56
C LYS A 31 -10.14 -12.65 -1.86
N LEU A 32 -9.93 -12.39 -0.58
CA LEU A 32 -10.74 -11.45 0.19
C LEU A 32 -10.57 -10.01 -0.31
N ALA A 33 -9.35 -9.62 -0.66
CA ALA A 33 -9.10 -8.30 -1.25
C ALA A 33 -9.89 -8.12 -2.56
N ASN A 34 -9.90 -9.13 -3.42
CA ASN A 34 -10.68 -9.10 -4.65
C ASN A 34 -12.20 -9.06 -4.37
N GLU A 35 -12.72 -9.87 -3.44
CA GLU A 35 -14.14 -9.84 -3.06
C GLU A 35 -14.59 -8.44 -2.59
N ILE A 36 -13.73 -7.73 -1.84
CA ILE A 36 -14.01 -6.36 -1.39
C ILE A 36 -13.98 -5.38 -2.58
N LEU A 37 -12.96 -5.44 -3.43
CA LEU A 37 -12.83 -4.55 -4.59
C LEU A 37 -13.95 -4.76 -5.62
N ASP A 38 -14.51 -5.96 -5.71
CA ASP A 38 -15.63 -6.29 -6.61
C ASP A 38 -16.96 -5.67 -6.15
N LEU A 39 -17.05 -5.15 -4.91
CA LEU A 39 -18.21 -4.38 -4.43
C LEU A 39 -18.23 -2.94 -4.95
N LEU A 40 -17.10 -2.43 -5.45
CA LEU A 40 -17.00 -1.06 -5.94
C LEU A 40 -17.66 -0.91 -7.33
N PRO A 41 -18.19 0.29 -7.69
CA PRO A 41 -18.74 0.55 -9.01
C PRO A 41 -17.72 0.24 -10.10
N LYS A 42 -18.13 -0.42 -11.19
CA LYS A 42 -17.19 -0.91 -12.22
C LYS A 42 -16.55 0.22 -13.01
N GLU A 43 -17.25 1.34 -13.11
CA GLU A 43 -16.88 2.50 -13.90
C GLU A 43 -15.58 3.13 -13.41
N ILE A 44 -15.25 2.98 -12.11
CA ILE A 44 -14.04 3.57 -11.53
C ILE A 44 -12.76 2.96 -12.08
N TRP A 45 -12.81 1.72 -12.59
CA TRP A 45 -11.65 1.04 -13.16
C TRP A 45 -11.29 1.56 -14.55
N SER A 46 -12.17 2.35 -15.15
CA SER A 46 -12.01 2.97 -16.46
C SER A 46 -12.04 4.49 -16.37
N ASP A 47 -11.71 5.09 -15.23
CA ASP A 47 -11.58 6.54 -15.08
C ASP A 47 -10.14 6.89 -14.67
N SER A 48 -9.42 7.59 -15.57
CA SER A 48 -8.03 7.99 -15.36
C SER A 48 -7.85 9.12 -14.34
N THR A 49 -8.94 9.72 -13.87
CA THR A 49 -8.95 10.85 -12.92
C THR A 49 -9.21 10.43 -11.48
N ILE A 50 -9.71 9.21 -11.25
CA ILE A 50 -10.00 8.69 -9.91
C ILE A 50 -8.71 8.26 -9.22
N THR A 51 -8.59 8.58 -7.93
CA THR A 51 -7.46 8.19 -7.09
C THR A 51 -7.91 7.22 -5.99
N PHE A 52 -6.99 6.36 -5.57
CA PHE A 52 -7.16 5.33 -4.56
C PHE A 52 -6.10 5.49 -3.47
N LEU A 53 -6.54 5.39 -2.22
CA LEU A 53 -5.68 5.45 -1.05
C LEU A 53 -5.92 4.21 -0.18
N ASP A 54 -4.85 3.47 0.13
CA ASP A 54 -4.82 2.54 1.26
C ASP A 54 -4.11 3.22 2.45
N PRO A 55 -4.87 3.71 3.46
CA PRO A 55 -4.30 4.50 4.56
C PRO A 55 -3.58 3.65 5.62
N ALA A 56 -3.60 2.33 5.50
CA ALA A 56 -2.98 1.41 6.46
C ALA A 56 -2.33 0.22 5.73
N VAL A 57 -1.59 0.52 4.67
CA VAL A 57 -1.03 -0.49 3.78
C VAL A 57 -0.05 -1.39 4.53
N LYS A 58 -0.24 -2.69 4.37
CA LYS A 58 0.67 -3.72 4.88
C LYS A 58 1.47 -4.36 3.76
N THR A 59 0.96 -5.45 3.18
CA THR A 59 1.60 -6.12 2.04
C THR A 59 1.40 -5.40 0.72
N GLY A 60 0.51 -4.41 0.64
CA GLY A 60 0.15 -3.75 -0.63
C GLY A 60 -0.83 -4.53 -1.49
N ILE A 61 -1.50 -5.56 -0.96
CA ILE A 61 -2.41 -6.43 -1.74
C ILE A 61 -3.55 -5.65 -2.39
N PHE A 62 -4.21 -4.73 -1.67
CA PHE A 62 -5.28 -3.90 -2.25
C PHE A 62 -4.74 -3.04 -3.38
N LEU A 63 -3.64 -2.33 -3.14
CA LEU A 63 -2.99 -1.47 -4.15
C LEU A 63 -2.57 -2.28 -5.39
N ARG A 64 -2.02 -3.48 -5.22
CA ARG A 64 -1.66 -4.38 -6.34
C ARG A 64 -2.88 -4.73 -7.19
N GLU A 65 -3.96 -5.14 -6.54
CA GLU A 65 -5.17 -5.58 -7.21
C GLU A 65 -5.96 -4.40 -7.84
N ILE A 66 -5.83 -3.19 -7.28
CA ILE A 66 -6.29 -1.93 -7.86
C ILE A 66 -5.47 -1.60 -9.12
N THR A 67 -4.14 -1.61 -9.03
CA THR A 67 -3.23 -1.35 -10.16
C THR A 67 -3.53 -2.30 -11.31
N ARG A 68 -3.72 -3.60 -11.04
CA ARG A 68 -4.07 -4.59 -12.06
C ARG A 68 -5.38 -4.27 -12.77
N ARG A 69 -6.43 -3.91 -12.02
CA ARG A 69 -7.74 -3.53 -12.59
C ARG A 69 -7.64 -2.27 -13.45
N LEU A 70 -6.88 -1.27 -13.02
CA LEU A 70 -6.67 -0.04 -13.78
C LEU A 70 -5.84 -0.27 -15.05
N ILE A 71 -4.83 -1.16 -15.01
CA ILE A 71 -4.06 -1.54 -16.20
C ILE A 71 -4.98 -2.12 -17.29
N ASP A 72 -5.96 -2.94 -16.91
CA ASP A 72 -6.93 -3.49 -17.85
C ASP A 72 -7.96 -2.43 -18.28
N GLY A 73 -8.54 -1.71 -17.31
CA GLY A 73 -9.67 -0.81 -17.54
C GLY A 73 -9.33 0.52 -18.22
N LEU A 74 -8.07 0.95 -18.23
CA LEU A 74 -7.60 2.17 -18.89
C LEU A 74 -6.94 1.92 -20.25
N ALA A 75 -6.93 0.68 -20.76
CA ALA A 75 -6.24 0.32 -21.99
C ALA A 75 -6.74 1.10 -23.23
N ASP A 76 -8.03 1.45 -23.29
CA ASP A 76 -8.58 2.23 -24.39
C ASP A 76 -8.21 3.73 -24.31
N GLN A 77 -8.00 4.27 -23.10
CA GLN A 77 -7.66 5.68 -22.87
C GLN A 77 -6.16 5.95 -22.99
N ILE A 78 -5.34 5.03 -22.48
CA ILE A 78 -3.89 5.12 -22.50
C ILE A 78 -3.37 3.80 -23.11
N PRO A 79 -3.29 3.69 -24.46
CA PRO A 79 -2.99 2.41 -25.11
C PRO A 79 -1.60 1.86 -24.81
N ASP A 80 -0.60 2.72 -24.66
CA ASP A 80 0.75 2.32 -24.29
C ASP A 80 0.80 1.79 -22.85
N LEU A 81 1.31 0.57 -22.68
CA LEU A 81 1.32 -0.08 -21.36
C LEU A 81 2.23 0.64 -20.37
N GLN A 82 3.39 1.13 -20.81
CA GLN A 82 4.34 1.77 -19.91
C GLN A 82 3.82 3.14 -19.45
N GLU A 83 3.30 3.94 -20.39
CA GLU A 83 2.62 5.21 -20.09
C GLU A 83 1.45 4.99 -19.13
N ARG A 84 0.65 3.94 -19.35
CA ARG A 84 -0.48 3.59 -18.48
C ARG A 84 -0.03 3.19 -17.08
N VAL A 85 1.00 2.35 -16.95
CA VAL A 85 1.57 1.97 -15.65
C VAL A 85 2.13 3.20 -14.92
N ASN A 86 2.85 4.06 -15.64
CA ASN A 86 3.40 5.30 -15.09
C ASN A 86 2.28 6.23 -14.60
N HIS A 87 1.22 6.43 -15.39
CA HIS A 87 0.06 7.23 -14.99
C HIS A 87 -0.61 6.66 -13.74
N ILE A 88 -0.92 5.37 -13.72
CA ILE A 88 -1.59 4.71 -12.59
C ILE A 88 -0.77 4.86 -11.31
N LEU A 89 0.52 4.51 -11.36
CA LEU A 89 1.35 4.46 -10.15
C LEU A 89 1.76 5.84 -9.64
N THR A 90 1.92 6.83 -10.54
CA THR A 90 2.30 8.19 -10.13
C THR A 90 1.11 9.09 -9.83
N LYS A 91 -0.08 8.82 -10.38
CA LYS A 91 -1.25 9.72 -10.28
C LYS A 91 -2.48 9.13 -9.59
N GLN A 92 -2.64 7.80 -9.56
CA GLN A 92 -3.88 7.19 -9.07
C GLN A 92 -3.72 6.33 -7.82
N VAL A 93 -2.57 5.71 -7.59
CA VAL A 93 -2.40 4.72 -6.50
C VAL A 93 -1.50 5.24 -5.40
N PHE A 94 -2.07 5.42 -4.21
CA PHE A 94 -1.38 5.95 -3.02
C PHE A 94 -1.51 5.01 -1.82
N GLY A 95 -0.49 4.98 -0.97
CA GLY A 95 -0.47 4.16 0.23
C GLY A 95 0.24 4.82 1.40
N ILE A 96 -0.31 4.65 2.61
CA ILE A 96 0.32 5.05 3.87
C ILE A 96 0.56 3.80 4.68
N GLY A 97 1.83 3.45 4.87
CA GLY A 97 2.20 2.30 5.69
C GLY A 97 2.18 2.65 7.17
N ILE A 98 2.03 1.61 8.00
CA ILE A 98 2.14 1.75 9.45
C ILE A 98 3.60 1.65 9.90
N THR A 99 4.47 0.99 9.16
CA THR A 99 5.90 0.92 9.46
C THR A 99 6.73 1.03 8.20
N GLU A 100 8.00 1.40 8.34
CA GLU A 100 8.94 1.38 7.21
C GLU A 100 8.97 -0.01 6.53
N LEU A 101 9.00 -1.09 7.31
CA LEU A 101 8.97 -2.46 6.79
C LEU A 101 7.73 -2.72 5.92
N THR A 102 6.53 -2.35 6.40
CA THR A 102 5.30 -2.53 5.61
C THR A 102 5.34 -1.73 4.31
N THR A 103 5.89 -0.51 4.31
CA THR A 103 6.04 0.25 3.05
C THR A 103 7.01 -0.40 2.08
N LEU A 104 8.12 -0.96 2.56
CA LEU A 104 9.07 -1.69 1.70
C LEU A 104 8.43 -2.93 1.07
N MET A 105 7.64 -3.68 1.85
CA MET A 105 6.88 -4.83 1.37
C MET A 105 5.80 -4.43 0.35
N ALA A 106 5.06 -3.35 0.63
CA ALA A 106 4.05 -2.82 -0.26
C ALA A 106 4.66 -2.32 -1.59
N ARG A 107 5.78 -1.57 -1.55
CA ARG A 107 6.50 -1.15 -2.75
C ARG A 107 6.99 -2.36 -3.56
N ARG A 108 7.57 -3.37 -2.91
CA ARG A 108 7.99 -4.59 -3.62
C ARG A 108 6.81 -5.31 -4.29
N THR A 109 5.64 -5.26 -3.68
CA THR A 109 4.41 -5.87 -4.21
C THR A 109 3.78 -5.06 -5.35
N VAL A 110 3.79 -3.73 -5.26
CA VAL A 110 3.09 -2.83 -6.19
C VAL A 110 4.01 -2.33 -7.30
N TYR A 111 5.25 -1.98 -6.98
CA TYR A 111 6.25 -1.45 -7.92
C TYR A 111 7.21 -2.52 -8.43
N CYS A 112 7.10 -3.77 -7.95
CA CYS A 112 8.11 -4.82 -8.16
C CYS A 112 9.52 -4.42 -7.67
N SER A 113 9.66 -3.41 -6.81
CA SER A 113 10.93 -2.92 -6.29
C SER A 113 10.71 -2.31 -4.90
N MET A 114 11.70 -2.41 -4.01
CA MET A 114 11.65 -1.72 -2.71
C MET A 114 11.87 -0.20 -2.87
N TYR A 115 12.57 0.19 -3.94
CA TYR A 115 12.85 1.58 -4.31
C TYR A 115 12.07 1.92 -5.57
N ALA A 116 11.20 2.92 -5.48
CA ALA A 116 10.24 3.27 -6.53
C ALA A 116 10.92 3.75 -7.83
N ASN A 117 12.08 4.42 -7.72
CA ASN A 117 12.94 4.84 -8.83
C ASN A 117 14.10 3.85 -9.11
N GLY A 118 14.06 2.65 -8.53
CA GLY A 118 15.10 1.63 -8.73
C GLY A 118 15.03 0.96 -10.10
N PRO A 119 16.12 0.32 -10.56
CA PRO A 119 16.22 -0.29 -11.91
C PRO A 119 15.27 -1.48 -12.14
N TYR A 120 14.65 -1.99 -11.08
CA TYR A 120 13.68 -3.09 -11.14
C TYR A 120 12.24 -2.62 -10.93
N SER A 121 12.03 -1.31 -10.78
CA SER A 121 10.68 -0.75 -10.68
C SER A 121 9.97 -0.88 -12.02
N ILE A 122 8.69 -1.25 -11.99
CA ILE A 122 7.84 -1.23 -13.20
C ILE A 122 7.41 0.18 -13.60
N CYS A 123 7.54 1.16 -12.70
CA CYS A 123 7.29 2.56 -12.99
C CYS A 123 8.61 3.28 -13.30
N THR A 124 8.68 3.98 -14.43
CA THR A 124 9.89 4.67 -14.87
C THR A 124 9.93 6.15 -14.51
N GLU A 125 8.84 6.70 -13.98
CA GLU A 125 8.65 8.15 -13.77
C GLU A 125 8.71 8.59 -12.31
N PHE A 126 9.08 7.70 -11.37
CA PHE A 126 9.29 8.15 -10.00
C PHE A 126 10.63 8.87 -9.88
N ASP A 127 10.60 10.07 -9.30
CA ASP A 127 11.79 10.89 -9.06
C ASP A 127 12.53 10.50 -7.76
N ASP A 128 11.87 9.77 -6.86
CA ASP A 128 12.40 9.40 -5.55
C ASP A 128 12.21 7.90 -5.21
N GLU A 129 12.87 7.47 -4.15
CA GLU A 129 12.89 6.07 -3.71
C GLU A 129 11.58 5.59 -3.09
N LYS A 130 10.72 6.51 -2.62
CA LYS A 130 9.49 6.19 -1.89
C LYS A 130 8.30 6.06 -2.83
N GLY A 131 8.24 6.90 -3.87
CA GLY A 131 7.07 7.05 -4.71
C GLY A 131 5.83 7.41 -3.88
N ASN A 132 4.68 6.86 -4.26
CA ASN A 132 3.39 7.15 -3.63
C ASN A 132 3.02 6.24 -2.44
N ILE A 133 3.92 5.34 -2.03
CA ILE A 133 3.73 4.48 -0.86
C ILE A 133 4.70 4.93 0.22
N ILE A 134 4.21 5.65 1.23
CA ILE A 134 5.03 6.36 2.22
C ILE A 134 4.78 5.87 3.63
N PHE A 135 5.80 5.99 4.49
CA PHE A 135 5.67 5.90 5.94
C PHE A 135 5.94 7.31 6.46
N PRO A 136 4.92 8.04 6.95
CA PRO A 136 5.13 9.41 7.37
C PRO A 136 5.78 9.44 8.76
N ASP A 137 6.83 10.23 8.87
CA ASP A 137 7.53 10.48 10.13
C ASP A 137 6.95 11.74 10.77
N THR A 138 5.76 11.61 11.36
CA THR A 138 5.05 12.72 11.99
C THR A 138 5.29 12.69 13.50
N GLU A 139 5.84 13.76 14.04
CA GLU A 139 6.10 13.92 15.47
C GLU A 139 5.16 14.96 16.12
N HIS A 140 5.08 14.91 17.46
CA HIS A 140 4.38 15.94 18.23
C HIS A 140 5.22 17.23 18.30
N THR A 141 4.60 18.37 17.99
CA THR A 141 5.12 19.69 18.34
C THR A 141 4.51 20.13 19.67
N TRP A 142 5.33 20.36 20.69
CA TRP A 142 4.87 20.65 22.05
C TRP A 142 4.84 22.16 22.35
N ASP A 143 3.71 22.65 22.85
CA ASP A 143 3.56 24.02 23.34
C ASP A 143 4.26 24.23 24.70
N LYS A 144 4.25 25.49 25.17
CA LYS A 144 4.83 25.89 26.47
C LYS A 144 4.20 25.20 27.70
N ASN A 145 3.02 24.62 27.55
CA ASN A 145 2.30 23.90 28.61
C ASN A 145 2.49 22.38 28.50
N GLY A 146 3.32 21.91 27.56
CA GLY A 146 3.53 20.48 27.31
C GLY A 146 2.33 19.80 26.66
N ARG A 147 1.53 20.51 25.86
CA ARG A 147 0.48 19.93 25.01
C ARG A 147 0.89 19.96 23.55
N CYS A 148 0.54 18.92 22.80
CA CYS A 148 0.75 18.91 21.36
C CYS A 148 -0.11 20.00 20.71
N GLU A 149 0.50 20.83 19.86
CA GLU A 149 -0.15 21.94 19.19
C GLU A 149 -1.30 21.50 18.26
N TYR A 150 -1.28 20.25 17.80
CA TYR A 150 -2.24 19.72 16.83
C TYR A 150 -3.31 18.82 17.48
N CYS A 151 -2.90 17.80 18.24
CA CYS A 151 -3.84 16.82 18.80
C CYS A 151 -4.16 17.04 20.28
N GLY A 152 -3.51 18.02 20.93
CA GLY A 152 -3.72 18.32 22.35
C GLY A 152 -3.22 17.24 23.33
N ALA A 153 -2.53 16.20 22.84
CA ALA A 153 -1.90 15.19 23.68
C ALA A 153 -0.97 15.84 24.71
N ASN A 154 -0.80 15.22 25.88
CA ASN A 154 0.11 15.73 26.92
C ASN A 154 1.49 15.07 26.80
N LYS A 155 2.55 15.87 26.93
CA LYS A 155 3.95 15.46 26.78
C LYS A 155 4.39 14.42 27.82
N ASP A 156 3.91 14.48 29.05
CA ASP A 156 4.23 13.49 30.07
C ASP A 156 3.66 12.12 29.70
N SER A 157 2.49 12.12 29.07
CA SER A 157 1.84 10.90 28.60
C SER A 157 2.37 10.40 27.27
N TYR A 158 2.82 11.26 26.34
CA TYR A 158 3.09 10.92 24.93
C TYR A 158 4.45 11.36 24.36
N GLY A 159 5.25 12.13 25.10
CA GLY A 159 6.51 12.73 24.61
C GLY A 159 7.80 11.95 24.90
N GLY A 160 7.71 10.77 25.53
CA GLY A 160 8.87 10.06 26.08
C GLY A 160 9.23 8.72 25.45
N GLY A 161 8.66 8.34 24.30
CA GLY A 161 8.88 7.00 23.74
C GLY A 161 9.43 7.03 22.32
N ALA A 162 10.71 6.71 22.15
CA ALA A 162 11.32 6.41 20.85
C ALA A 162 10.69 5.19 20.13
N ASN A 163 9.85 4.43 20.85
CA ASN A 163 9.20 3.20 20.37
C ASN A 163 7.66 3.28 20.41
N ARG A 164 7.06 4.47 20.30
CA ARG A 164 5.60 4.60 20.26
C ARG A 164 5.10 4.72 18.83
N GLU A 165 4.02 4.02 18.56
CA GLU A 165 3.35 4.00 17.26
C GLU A 165 2.74 5.37 16.95
N SER A 166 3.24 6.03 15.89
CA SER A 166 2.76 7.33 15.40
C SER A 166 1.89 7.19 14.15
N TYR A 167 1.37 6.00 13.86
CA TYR A 167 0.74 5.67 12.57
C TYR A 167 -0.48 6.54 12.22
N ALA A 168 -1.22 6.99 13.24
CA ALA A 168 -2.38 7.86 13.08
C ALA A 168 -2.00 9.34 13.01
N TYR A 169 -0.77 9.72 13.40
CA TYR A 169 -0.32 11.10 13.50
C TYR A 169 -0.43 11.89 12.20
N PRO A 170 -0.18 11.31 11.01
CA PRO A 170 -0.33 12.02 9.75
C PRO A 170 -1.76 12.48 9.47
N PHE A 171 -2.76 11.83 10.08
CA PHE A 171 -4.18 12.21 9.92
C PHE A 171 -4.66 13.25 10.94
N ILE A 172 -3.88 13.52 12.00
CA ILE A 172 -4.28 14.39 13.11
C ILE A 172 -3.32 15.57 13.36
N HIS A 173 -2.11 15.52 12.81
CA HIS A 173 -1.12 16.61 12.85
C HIS A 173 -1.08 17.37 11.52
N ASP A 174 -2.22 17.47 10.86
CA ASP A 174 -2.35 18.12 9.57
C ASP A 174 -2.11 19.64 9.70
N ASN A 175 -1.29 20.17 8.79
CA ASN A 175 -1.08 21.59 8.53
C ASN A 175 -1.66 21.94 7.16
#